data_AF-A0A522AM90-F1
#
_entry.id   AF-A0A522AM90-F1
#
_cell.length_a   1.000
_cell.length_b   1.000
_cell.length_c   1.000
_cell.angle_alpha   90.00
_cell.angle_beta   90.00
_cell.angle_gamma   90.00
#
_symmetry.space_group_name_H-M   'P 1'
#
loop_
_entity.id
_entity.type
_entity.pdbx_description
1 polymer ?
#
loop_
_entity_poly.entity_id
_entity_poly.type
_entity_poly.pdbx_seq_one_letter_code
_entity_poly.pdbx_strand_id
1 'polypeptide(L)'
;MADPDRPFPPGAYPVIVIGSGPGGLQVAHELDERGIGHAVLSADPGPGGMFRRWPFFQRLLSWTKPYASPAQDSRDFERWDWNSLLAAKPELRGLQARFMDGSSDFPSRPEMEASLTAFADRAGLRVRYGCRWESTSRLDTPGGPRFRLVTSDGEYECEHLIVAVGIAEPFSPPTPGIEHAVHYAATRAAETYAGRRLFIIGKQNSGFELASGLLQWASRITLASPSPAKTSIETRSLVGVRARYVQPFEDSALGGGVDILSASVAQISPVDGALRVDLKRTDNGKIG
;
A
#
# COMPACT_ATOMS: atom_id res chain seq x y z
N MET A 1 -27.88 3.57 21.42
CA MET A 1 -27.12 4.51 22.28
C MET A 1 -25.76 4.67 21.67
N ALA A 2 -25.25 5.90 21.55
CA ALA A 2 -23.89 6.13 21.07
C ALA A 2 -22.91 5.51 22.07
N ASP A 3 -22.01 4.65 21.59
CA ASP A 3 -20.87 4.15 22.34
C ASP A 3 -19.94 5.35 22.63
N PRO A 4 -19.81 5.80 23.89
CA PRO A 4 -19.01 6.97 24.24
C PRO A 4 -17.52 6.78 23.91
N ASP A 5 -17.06 5.55 23.74
CA ASP A 5 -15.67 5.22 23.42
C ASP A 5 -15.38 5.29 21.90
N ARG A 6 -16.41 5.40 21.05
CA ARG A 6 -16.27 5.49 19.59
C ARG A 6 -16.68 6.89 19.09
N PRO A 7 -15.74 7.73 18.63
CA PRO A 7 -16.04 9.08 18.19
C PRO A 7 -16.91 9.09 16.93
N PHE A 8 -17.47 10.26 16.62
CA PHE A 8 -18.24 10.53 15.40
C PHE A 8 -19.45 9.60 15.18
N PRO A 9 -20.49 9.64 16.03
CA PRO A 9 -21.71 8.88 15.79
C PRO A 9 -22.34 9.24 14.42
N PRO A 10 -23.16 8.35 13.82
CA PRO A 10 -23.90 8.66 12.60
C PRO A 10 -24.61 10.02 12.67
N GLY A 11 -24.49 10.82 11.62
CA GLY A 11 -25.00 12.18 11.60
C GLY A 11 -24.38 13.06 10.52
N ALA A 12 -24.63 14.36 10.64
CA ALA A 12 -24.14 15.37 9.70
C ALA A 12 -22.82 15.99 10.15
N TYR A 13 -21.85 16.04 9.26
CA TYR A 13 -20.54 16.67 9.47
C TYR A 13 -20.20 17.58 8.29
N PRO A 14 -19.48 18.71 8.50
CA PRO A 14 -19.03 19.53 7.36
C PRO A 14 -18.13 18.74 6.40
N VAL A 15 -17.18 17.99 6.96
CA VAL A 15 -16.24 17.14 6.23
C VAL A 15 -16.28 15.71 6.77
N ILE A 16 -16.27 14.73 5.87
CA ILE A 16 -16.02 13.33 6.23
C ILE A 16 -14.76 12.85 5.51
N VAL A 17 -13.85 12.24 6.27
CA VAL A 17 -12.64 11.56 5.77
C VAL A 17 -12.83 10.06 5.91
N ILE A 18 -12.67 9.31 4.83
CA ILE A 18 -12.71 7.84 4.86
C ILE A 18 -11.27 7.30 4.78
N GLY A 19 -10.87 6.53 5.78
CA GLY A 19 -9.59 5.83 5.84
C GLY A 19 -8.66 6.35 6.94
N SER A 20 -7.92 5.45 7.57
CA SER A 20 -6.94 5.72 8.64
C SER A 20 -5.51 5.37 8.24
N GLY A 21 -5.23 5.36 6.93
CA GLY A 21 -3.87 5.32 6.39
C GLY A 21 -3.19 6.71 6.45
N PRO A 22 -1.96 6.83 5.94
CA PRO A 22 -1.18 8.06 6.00
C PRO A 22 -1.93 9.29 5.47
N GLY A 23 -2.61 9.16 4.31
CA GLY A 23 -3.36 10.26 3.71
C GLY A 23 -4.55 10.71 4.57
N GLY A 24 -5.30 9.76 5.15
CA GLY A 24 -6.43 10.06 6.02
C GLY A 24 -6.00 10.71 7.33
N LEU A 25 -4.93 10.20 7.95
CA LEU A 25 -4.36 10.77 9.18
C LEU A 25 -3.76 12.16 8.95
N GLN A 26 -3.07 12.39 7.82
CA GLN A 26 -2.55 13.70 7.47
C GLN A 26 -3.68 14.72 7.29
N VAL A 27 -4.73 14.35 6.56
CA VAL A 27 -5.90 15.21 6.35
C VAL A 27 -6.59 15.53 7.67
N ALA A 28 -6.84 14.51 8.51
CA ALA A 28 -7.44 14.70 9.83
C ALA A 28 -6.64 15.68 10.68
N HIS A 29 -5.31 15.50 10.74
CA HIS A 29 -4.41 16.40 11.46
C HIS A 29 -4.51 17.85 10.96
N GLU A 30 -4.46 18.06 9.64
CA GLU A 30 -4.52 19.41 9.08
C GLU A 30 -5.90 20.07 9.25
N LEU A 31 -6.99 19.28 9.30
CA LEU A 31 -8.34 19.77 9.62
C LEU A 31 -8.44 20.19 11.10
N ASP A 32 -7.89 19.38 12.02
CA ASP A 32 -7.83 19.70 13.45
C ASP A 32 -7.02 20.99 13.70
N GLU A 33 -5.83 21.12 13.11
CA GLU A 33 -4.99 22.32 13.25
C GLU A 33 -5.66 23.60 12.71
N ARG A 34 -6.65 23.46 11.82
CA ARG A 34 -7.44 24.58 11.27
C ARG A 34 -8.79 24.77 11.97
N GLY A 35 -9.12 23.94 12.95
CA GLY A 35 -10.42 23.99 13.64
C GLY A 35 -11.61 23.65 12.75
N ILE A 36 -11.40 22.87 11.68
CA ILE A 36 -12.48 22.49 10.75
C ILE A 36 -13.17 21.24 11.29
N GLY A 37 -14.47 21.36 11.59
CA GLY A 37 -15.29 20.26 12.07
C GLY A 37 -15.38 19.13 11.06
N HIS A 38 -15.02 17.91 11.48
CA HIS A 38 -14.98 16.75 10.61
C HIS A 38 -15.23 15.44 11.36
N ALA A 39 -15.50 14.37 10.61
CA ALA A 39 -15.46 13.00 11.10
C ALA A 39 -14.47 12.17 10.29
N VAL A 40 -13.75 11.27 10.95
CA VAL A 40 -12.87 10.29 10.30
C VAL A 40 -13.42 8.90 10.54
N LEU A 41 -13.69 8.16 9.46
CA LEU A 41 -14.29 6.83 9.48
C LEU A 41 -13.32 5.83 8.88
N SER A 42 -13.14 4.66 9.51
CA SER A 42 -12.28 3.61 8.96
C SER A 42 -12.82 2.21 9.27
N ALA A 43 -12.74 1.33 8.28
CA ALA A 43 -13.00 -0.09 8.46
C ALA A 43 -11.87 -0.78 9.25
N ASP A 44 -10.68 -0.18 9.29
CA ASP A 44 -9.55 -0.73 10.02
C ASP A 44 -9.85 -0.75 11.53
N PRO A 45 -9.23 -1.69 12.28
CA PRO A 45 -9.32 -1.72 13.74
C PRO A 45 -8.40 -0.70 14.43
N GLY A 46 -7.54 0.00 13.67
CA GLY A 46 -6.57 0.96 14.20
C GLY A 46 -5.85 1.74 13.10
N PRO A 47 -4.93 2.66 13.46
CA PRO A 47 -4.20 3.47 12.50
C PRO A 47 -3.24 2.63 11.64
N GLY A 48 -2.86 3.17 10.48
CA GLY A 48 -1.84 2.59 9.59
C GLY A 48 -2.33 2.23 8.20
N GLY A 49 -3.64 1.98 8.03
CA GLY A 49 -4.22 1.59 6.75
C GLY A 49 -3.54 0.36 6.16
N MET A 50 -3.14 0.45 4.89
CA MET A 50 -2.47 -0.64 4.19
C MET A 50 -1.21 -1.17 4.90
N PHE A 51 -0.51 -0.34 5.67
CA PHE A 51 0.73 -0.72 6.37
C PHE A 51 0.51 -1.67 7.55
N ARG A 52 -0.75 -1.86 7.96
CA ARG A 52 -1.12 -2.93 8.89
C ARG A 52 -0.94 -4.33 8.28
N ARG A 53 -0.84 -4.44 6.95
CA ARG A 53 -0.76 -5.72 6.23
C ARG A 53 0.34 -5.81 5.17
N TRP A 54 0.62 -4.74 4.43
CA TRP A 54 1.57 -4.74 3.31
C TRP A 54 2.64 -3.66 3.47
N PRO A 55 3.86 -3.82 2.93
CA PRO A 55 4.36 -4.91 2.06
C PRO A 55 4.62 -6.26 2.75
N PHE A 56 4.62 -7.36 1.97
CA PHE A 56 4.76 -8.73 2.47
C PHE A 56 6.20 -9.07 2.90
N PHE A 57 7.19 -8.72 2.08
CA PHE A 57 8.62 -8.79 2.43
C PHE A 57 9.11 -7.51 3.12
N GLN A 58 8.17 -6.92 3.87
CA GLN A 58 8.36 -6.03 5.01
C GLN A 58 9.04 -4.68 4.78
N ARG A 59 9.48 -4.23 3.60
CA ARG A 59 10.11 -2.90 3.49
C ARG A 59 9.51 -2.03 2.39
N LEU A 60 9.40 -0.74 2.70
CA LEU A 60 8.80 0.29 1.85
C LEU A 60 9.66 0.58 0.61
N LEU A 61 9.05 1.35 -0.31
CA LEU A 61 9.72 1.87 -1.50
C LEU A 61 10.44 3.17 -1.17
N SER A 62 9.83 4.10 -0.45
CA SER A 62 10.46 5.36 -0.02
C SER A 62 11.50 5.12 1.06
N TRP A 63 12.57 5.94 1.08
CA TRP A 63 13.60 5.90 2.10
C TRP A 63 13.41 7.00 3.14
N THR A 64 13.83 6.72 4.37
CA THR A 64 14.06 7.71 5.42
C THR A 64 15.49 7.52 5.90
N LYS A 65 16.26 8.60 6.00
CA LYS A 65 17.65 8.53 6.49
C LYS A 65 17.71 8.91 7.97
N PRO A 66 17.66 7.93 8.91
CA PRO A 66 17.55 8.23 10.34
C PRO A 66 18.75 9.00 10.92
N TYR A 67 19.91 8.87 10.28
CA TYR A 67 21.17 9.52 10.68
C TYR A 67 21.58 10.66 9.72
N ALA A 68 20.63 11.27 9.02
CA ALA A 68 20.93 12.49 8.27
C ALA A 68 21.39 13.61 9.22
N SER A 69 22.21 14.54 8.71
CA SER A 69 22.83 15.61 9.50
C SER A 69 21.85 16.55 10.22
N PRO A 70 20.73 17.00 9.61
CA PRO A 70 19.78 17.89 10.28
C PRO A 70 19.14 17.23 11.51
N ALA A 71 18.78 18.05 12.51
CA ALA A 71 18.02 17.59 13.68
C ALA A 71 16.67 16.99 13.24
N GLN A 72 16.28 15.85 13.80
CA GLN A 72 15.11 15.07 13.34
C GLN A 72 13.77 15.84 13.43
N ASP A 73 13.65 16.78 14.35
CA ASP A 73 12.47 17.64 14.55
C ASP A 73 12.51 18.94 13.73
N SER A 74 13.54 19.14 12.92
CA SER A 74 13.68 20.29 12.03
C SER A 74 12.93 20.10 10.71
N ARG A 75 12.58 21.22 10.05
CA ARG A 75 12.03 21.20 8.69
C ARG A 75 13.04 20.68 7.67
N ASP A 76 14.32 20.97 7.86
CA ASP A 76 15.38 20.53 6.95
C ASP A 76 15.50 19.00 6.90
N PHE A 77 15.15 18.31 8.01
CA PHE A 77 15.13 16.86 8.07
C PHE A 77 14.06 16.23 7.17
N GLU A 78 12.94 16.91 6.92
CA GLU A 78 11.84 16.39 6.08
C GLU A 78 12.29 16.07 4.65
N ARG A 79 13.36 16.72 4.16
CA ARG A 79 14.00 16.37 2.88
C ARG A 79 14.55 14.93 2.86
N TRP A 80 14.95 14.44 4.02
CA TRP A 80 15.59 13.13 4.23
C TRP A 80 14.62 12.07 4.75
N ASP A 81 13.40 12.47 5.08
CA ASP A 81 12.35 11.61 5.61
C ASP A 81 11.11 11.64 4.72
N TRP A 82 10.94 10.58 3.93
CA TRP A 82 9.87 10.48 2.95
C TRP A 82 8.64 9.74 3.49
N ASN A 83 8.63 9.39 4.78
CA ASN A 83 7.65 8.46 5.34
C ASN A 83 6.95 8.99 6.60
N SER A 84 7.52 9.99 7.28
CA SER A 84 6.76 10.71 8.33
C SER A 84 5.63 11.53 7.75
N LEU A 85 4.53 11.61 8.50
CA LEU A 85 3.51 12.63 8.28
C LEU A 85 4.05 14.01 8.64
N LEU A 86 3.55 15.04 7.97
CA LEU A 86 3.95 16.43 8.16
C LEU A 86 3.15 17.06 9.30
N ALA A 87 3.83 17.88 10.11
CA ALA A 87 3.19 18.64 11.18
C ALA A 87 3.92 19.96 11.45
N ALA A 88 3.17 20.97 11.88
CA ALA A 88 3.73 22.25 12.33
C ALA A 88 4.51 22.11 13.64
N LYS A 89 4.08 21.22 14.54
CA LYS A 89 4.66 21.02 15.86
C LYS A 89 5.93 20.14 15.79
N PRO A 90 7.09 20.59 16.29
CA PRO A 90 8.36 19.84 16.21
C PRO A 90 8.30 18.40 16.75
N GLU A 91 7.53 18.17 17.81
CA GLU A 91 7.38 16.87 18.47
C GLU A 91 6.70 15.79 17.61
N LEU A 92 6.00 16.20 16.55
CA LEU A 92 5.34 15.33 15.58
C LEU A 92 6.17 15.13 14.30
N ARG A 93 7.32 15.80 14.16
CA ARG A 93 8.16 15.68 12.96
C ARG A 93 9.18 14.56 13.09
N GLY A 94 9.57 14.02 11.93
CA GLY A 94 10.62 13.02 11.81
C GLY A 94 10.32 11.72 12.58
N LEU A 95 9.05 11.39 12.83
CA LEU A 95 8.68 10.25 13.66
C LEU A 95 9.18 8.94 13.08
N GLN A 96 9.12 8.75 11.77
CA GLN A 96 9.58 7.50 11.14
C GLN A 96 11.00 7.16 11.52
N ALA A 97 11.91 8.15 11.48
CA ALA A 97 13.32 7.96 11.81
C ALA A 97 13.52 7.44 13.24
N ARG A 98 12.62 7.75 14.18
CA ARG A 98 12.69 7.30 15.58
C ARG A 98 12.34 5.84 15.77
N PHE A 99 11.60 5.25 14.82
CA PHE A 99 11.24 3.84 14.83
C PHE A 99 12.24 2.97 14.05
N MET A 100 13.19 3.57 13.34
CA MET A 100 14.16 2.84 12.54
C MET A 100 15.41 2.48 13.34
N ASP A 101 15.84 1.22 13.25
CA ASP A 101 17.04 0.72 13.95
C ASP A 101 18.36 0.96 13.19
N GLY A 102 18.29 1.50 11.97
CA GLY A 102 19.45 1.75 11.13
C GLY A 102 19.90 0.56 10.27
N SER A 103 19.24 -0.59 10.37
CA SER A 103 19.50 -1.77 9.52
C SER A 103 19.20 -1.53 8.05
N SER A 104 18.39 -0.52 7.74
CA SER A 104 18.07 -0.06 6.40
C SER A 104 17.59 1.38 6.42
N ASP A 105 17.80 2.10 5.33
CA ASP A 105 17.14 3.38 5.04
C ASP A 105 15.73 3.20 4.44
N PHE A 106 15.31 1.98 4.13
CA PHE A 106 13.92 1.66 3.78
C PHE A 106 13.17 1.17 5.02
N PRO A 107 12.23 1.96 5.56
CA PRO A 107 11.46 1.55 6.71
C PRO A 107 10.82 0.19 6.46
N SER A 108 10.84 -0.64 7.48
CA SER A 108 10.02 -1.82 7.50
C SER A 108 8.55 -1.47 7.69
N ARG A 109 7.67 -2.39 7.32
CA ARG A 109 6.22 -2.24 7.48
C ARG A 109 5.85 -2.07 8.96
N PRO A 110 6.38 -2.87 9.93
CA PRO A 110 6.14 -2.63 11.34
C PRO A 110 6.64 -1.25 11.81
N GLU A 111 7.79 -0.79 11.33
CA GLU A 111 8.31 0.55 11.67
C GLU A 111 7.41 1.67 11.12
N MET A 112 6.84 1.48 9.92
CA MET A 112 5.86 2.42 9.35
C MET A 112 4.54 2.41 10.12
N GLU A 113 4.02 1.24 10.46
CA GLU A 113 2.79 1.08 11.25
C GLU A 113 2.95 1.73 12.64
N ALA A 114 4.08 1.50 13.31
CA ALA A 114 4.40 2.11 14.60
C ALA A 114 4.52 3.64 14.50
N SER A 115 5.16 4.16 13.46
CA SER A 115 5.27 5.59 13.20
C SER A 115 3.89 6.26 13.01
N LEU A 116 3.01 5.65 12.22
CA LEU A 116 1.65 6.16 11.99
C LEU A 116 0.79 6.11 13.25
N THR A 117 0.93 5.04 14.05
CA THR A 117 0.25 4.91 15.34
C THR A 117 0.71 6.02 16.28
N ALA A 118 2.02 6.20 16.43
CA ALA A 118 2.58 7.24 17.28
C ALA A 118 2.19 8.65 16.82
N PHE A 119 2.09 8.91 15.52
CA PHE A 119 1.59 10.18 15.01
C PHE A 119 0.14 10.41 15.42
N ALA A 120 -0.75 9.43 15.19
CA ALA A 120 -2.16 9.53 15.54
C ALA A 120 -2.35 9.79 17.04
N ASP A 121 -1.64 9.04 17.89
CA ASP A 121 -1.72 9.17 19.34
C ASP A 121 -1.21 10.54 19.83
N ARG A 122 -0.03 10.96 19.37
CA ARG A 122 0.60 12.22 19.80
C ARG A 122 -0.12 13.46 19.28
N ALA A 123 -0.72 13.36 18.09
CA ALA A 123 -1.54 14.42 17.53
C ALA A 123 -2.96 14.45 18.12
N GLY A 124 -3.35 13.43 18.92
CA GLY A 124 -4.68 13.33 19.52
C GLY A 124 -5.79 13.08 18.49
N LEU A 125 -5.45 12.45 17.36
CA LEU A 125 -6.41 12.23 16.28
C LEU A 125 -7.48 11.24 16.73
N ARG A 126 -8.73 11.62 16.52
CA ARG A 126 -9.87 10.73 16.76
C ARG A 126 -10.27 10.08 15.45
N VAL A 127 -10.55 8.78 15.48
CA VAL A 127 -11.04 8.02 14.33
C VAL A 127 -12.11 7.05 14.80
N ARG A 128 -13.20 6.94 14.03
CA ARG A 128 -14.19 5.89 14.22
C ARG A 128 -13.72 4.61 13.52
N TYR A 129 -12.98 3.80 14.24
CA TYR A 129 -12.54 2.47 13.78
C TYR A 129 -13.69 1.46 13.74
N GLY A 130 -13.50 0.40 12.94
CA GLY A 130 -14.51 -0.63 12.70
C GLY A 130 -15.80 -0.13 12.02
N CYS A 131 -15.76 1.05 11.39
CA CYS A 131 -16.87 1.64 10.64
C CYS A 131 -16.60 1.47 9.15
N ARG A 132 -17.24 0.47 8.54
CA ARG A 132 -17.05 0.17 7.11
C ARG A 132 -17.94 1.09 6.27
N TRP A 133 -17.33 1.83 5.36
CA TRP A 133 -18.05 2.54 4.29
C TRP A 133 -18.56 1.54 3.25
N GLU A 134 -19.83 1.68 2.84
CA GLU A 134 -20.51 0.72 1.96
C GLU A 134 -20.97 1.37 0.66
N SER A 135 -21.49 2.60 0.71
CA SER A 135 -21.86 3.34 -0.50
C SER A 135 -21.91 4.85 -0.26
N THR A 136 -21.89 5.61 -1.36
CA THR A 136 -22.07 7.06 -1.36
C THR A 136 -23.06 7.45 -2.44
N SER A 137 -23.97 8.38 -2.11
CA SER A 137 -24.85 9.04 -3.08
C SER A 137 -24.73 10.56 -2.96
N ARG A 138 -24.86 11.27 -4.08
CA ARG A 138 -24.97 12.74 -4.07
C ARG A 138 -26.42 13.14 -3.84
N LEU A 139 -26.62 14.12 -2.97
CA LEU A 139 -27.89 14.77 -2.71
C LEU A 139 -27.82 16.19 -3.25
N ASP A 140 -28.74 16.54 -4.15
CA ASP A 140 -28.86 17.91 -4.65
C ASP A 140 -29.80 18.67 -3.69
N THR A 141 -29.25 19.65 -2.94
CA THR A 141 -30.01 20.43 -1.95
C THR A 141 -30.05 21.90 -2.35
N PRO A 142 -31.01 22.70 -1.86
CA PRO A 142 -31.06 24.15 -2.13
C PRO A 142 -29.80 24.91 -1.70
N GLY A 143 -29.05 24.39 -0.72
CA GLY A 143 -27.80 24.96 -0.23
C GLY A 143 -26.53 24.47 -0.95
N GLY A 144 -26.67 23.65 -2.01
CA GLY A 144 -25.55 23.05 -2.74
C GLY A 144 -25.53 21.51 -2.67
N PRO A 145 -24.58 20.86 -3.35
CA PRO A 145 -24.46 19.41 -3.32
C PRO A 145 -24.00 18.93 -1.93
N ARG A 146 -24.69 17.92 -1.39
CA ARG A 146 -24.26 17.16 -0.21
C ARG A 146 -24.02 15.70 -0.59
N PHE A 147 -23.31 14.97 0.25
CA PHE A 147 -23.08 13.54 0.11
C PHE A 147 -23.75 12.81 1.26
N ARG A 148 -24.45 11.72 0.94
CA ARG A 148 -24.90 10.74 1.91
C ARG A 148 -24.05 9.49 1.78
N LEU A 149 -23.53 9.02 2.90
CA LEU A 149 -22.75 7.80 3.01
C LEU A 149 -23.55 6.78 3.80
N VAL A 150 -23.59 5.54 3.30
CA VAL A 150 -24.06 4.38 4.06
C VAL A 150 -22.83 3.68 4.62
N THR A 151 -22.90 3.37 5.92
CA THR A 151 -21.84 2.65 6.64
C THR A 151 -22.43 1.52 7.48
N SER A 152 -21.58 0.62 7.95
CA SER A 152 -21.95 -0.45 8.89
C SER A 152 -22.59 0.06 10.20
N ASP A 153 -22.35 1.32 10.55
CA ASP A 153 -22.79 1.92 11.81
C ASP A 153 -24.02 2.83 11.64
N GLY A 154 -24.43 3.11 10.39
CA GLY A 154 -25.54 4.01 10.07
C GLY A 154 -25.19 5.01 8.97
N GLU A 155 -26.10 5.95 8.76
CA GLU A 155 -25.97 6.96 7.72
C GLU A 155 -25.20 8.20 8.20
N TYR A 156 -24.37 8.72 7.32
CA TYR A 156 -23.66 9.98 7.51
C TYR A 156 -23.96 10.93 6.36
N GLU A 157 -23.96 12.22 6.64
CA GLU A 157 -24.09 13.25 5.62
C GLU A 157 -22.98 14.30 5.74
N CYS A 158 -22.48 14.77 4.60
CA CYS A 158 -21.48 15.85 4.58
C CYS A 158 -21.56 16.73 3.35
N GLU A 159 -20.93 17.90 3.43
CA GLU A 159 -20.74 18.79 2.28
C GLU A 159 -19.49 18.39 1.49
N HIS A 160 -18.43 18.01 2.20
CA HIS A 160 -17.17 17.59 1.61
C HIS A 160 -16.79 16.16 2.01
N LEU A 161 -16.56 15.32 1.01
CA LEU A 161 -16.13 13.95 1.20
C LEU A 161 -14.68 13.77 0.71
N ILE A 162 -13.79 13.33 1.61
CA ILE A 162 -12.40 13.00 1.31
C ILE A 162 -12.23 11.48 1.40
N VAL A 163 -11.91 10.84 0.27
CA VAL A 163 -11.72 9.39 0.20
C VAL A 163 -10.23 9.07 0.21
N ALA A 164 -9.73 8.61 1.36
CA ALA A 164 -8.31 8.30 1.64
C ALA A 164 -8.09 6.82 1.98
N VAL A 165 -8.85 5.93 1.35
CA VAL A 165 -8.81 4.46 1.58
C VAL A 165 -7.64 3.75 0.89
N GLY A 166 -6.84 4.46 0.08
CA GLY A 166 -5.76 3.86 -0.69
C GLY A 166 -6.27 2.83 -1.70
N ILE A 167 -5.54 1.72 -1.87
CA ILE A 167 -5.99 0.58 -2.69
C ILE A 167 -6.99 -0.23 -1.84
N ALA A 168 -8.28 0.08 -1.98
CA ALA A 168 -9.34 -0.55 -1.19
C ALA A 168 -9.66 -1.98 -1.66
N GLU A 169 -9.62 -2.24 -2.97
CA GLU A 169 -9.94 -3.55 -3.54
C GLU A 169 -8.76 -4.10 -4.37
N PRO A 170 -8.31 -5.33 -4.06
CA PRO A 170 -7.40 -6.09 -4.92
C PRO A 170 -7.91 -6.17 -6.36
N PHE A 171 -7.17 -5.59 -7.30
CA PHE A 171 -7.50 -5.73 -8.72
C PHE A 171 -7.01 -7.09 -9.24
N SER A 172 -7.94 -7.89 -9.75
CA SER A 172 -7.62 -9.11 -10.53
C SER A 172 -7.92 -8.86 -12.00
N PRO A 173 -6.99 -9.18 -12.92
CA PRO A 173 -7.24 -9.04 -14.35
C PRO A 173 -8.34 -10.02 -14.80
N PRO A 174 -9.17 -9.68 -15.81
CA PRO A 174 -10.24 -10.54 -16.32
C PRO A 174 -9.69 -11.67 -17.22
N THR A 175 -8.65 -12.36 -16.76
CA THR A 175 -7.99 -13.46 -17.48
C THR A 175 -8.74 -14.78 -17.18
N PRO A 176 -9.10 -15.58 -18.20
CA PRO A 176 -9.67 -16.91 -17.97
C PRO A 176 -8.80 -17.77 -17.05
N GLY A 177 -9.39 -18.33 -15.99
CA GLY A 177 -8.70 -19.14 -14.98
C GLY A 177 -7.93 -18.34 -13.92
N ILE A 178 -8.10 -17.03 -13.85
CA ILE A 178 -7.46 -16.18 -12.82
C ILE A 178 -7.82 -16.60 -11.39
N GLU A 179 -8.96 -17.25 -11.19
CA GLU A 179 -9.41 -17.81 -9.91
C GLU A 179 -8.44 -18.88 -9.36
N HIS A 180 -7.57 -19.44 -10.19
CA HIS A 180 -6.51 -20.36 -9.77
C HIS A 180 -5.25 -19.64 -9.26
N ALA A 181 -5.11 -18.34 -9.53
CA ALA A 181 -4.00 -17.53 -9.07
C ALA A 181 -4.26 -16.98 -7.65
N VAL A 182 -3.18 -16.80 -6.90
CA VAL A 182 -3.23 -16.16 -5.58
C VAL A 182 -2.86 -14.68 -5.73
N HIS A 183 -3.77 -13.78 -5.38
CA HIS A 183 -3.48 -12.35 -5.39
C HIS A 183 -2.38 -12.00 -4.37
N TYR A 184 -1.56 -10.98 -4.64
CA TYR A 184 -0.49 -10.49 -3.75
C TYR A 184 -0.97 -10.32 -2.29
N ALA A 185 -2.18 -9.78 -2.12
CA ALA A 185 -2.84 -9.60 -0.84
C ALA A 185 -2.93 -10.88 0.01
N ALA A 186 -3.01 -12.05 -0.63
CA ALA A 186 -3.16 -13.37 -0.02
C ALA A 186 -1.87 -14.22 -0.08
N THR A 187 -0.71 -13.58 -0.29
CA THR A 187 0.60 -14.26 -0.22
C THR A 187 0.78 -14.94 1.15
N ARG A 188 1.24 -16.20 1.12
CA ARG A 188 1.47 -17.03 2.32
C ARG A 188 2.92 -16.88 2.80
N ALA A 189 3.24 -17.43 3.97
CA ALA A 189 4.61 -17.48 4.49
C ALA A 189 5.61 -18.04 3.45
N ALA A 190 6.80 -17.47 3.38
CA ALA A 190 7.77 -17.71 2.30
C ALA A 190 8.17 -19.19 2.19
N GLU A 191 8.30 -19.85 3.32
CA GLU A 191 8.62 -21.27 3.50
C GLU A 191 7.62 -22.17 2.77
N THR A 192 6.35 -21.73 2.61
CA THR A 192 5.30 -22.50 1.92
C THR A 192 5.51 -22.61 0.41
N TYR A 193 6.45 -21.83 -0.13
CA TYR A 193 6.85 -21.86 -1.54
C TYR A 193 8.15 -22.63 -1.77
N ALA A 194 8.74 -23.23 -0.72
CA ALA A 194 9.95 -24.03 -0.82
C ALA A 194 9.83 -25.13 -1.89
N GLY A 195 10.78 -25.18 -2.83
CA GLY A 195 10.84 -26.16 -3.91
C GLY A 195 9.73 -26.05 -4.96
N ARG A 196 8.91 -24.99 -4.92
CA ARG A 196 7.82 -24.76 -5.89
C ARG A 196 8.34 -23.97 -7.10
N ARG A 197 7.73 -24.23 -8.26
CA ARG A 197 7.86 -23.36 -9.45
C ARG A 197 6.78 -22.30 -9.39
N LEU A 198 7.18 -21.03 -9.41
CA LEU A 198 6.28 -19.90 -9.25
C LEU A 198 6.10 -19.16 -10.57
N PHE A 199 4.87 -18.77 -10.86
CA PHE A 199 4.54 -17.87 -11.96
C PHE A 199 3.92 -16.60 -11.37
N ILE A 200 4.59 -15.47 -11.55
CA ILE A 200 4.18 -14.16 -11.02
C ILE A 200 3.65 -13.32 -12.18
N ILE A 201 2.36 -12.96 -12.09
CA ILE A 201 1.72 -12.05 -13.04
C ILE A 201 1.98 -10.62 -12.57
N GLY A 202 2.81 -9.89 -13.30
CA GLY A 202 3.22 -8.52 -12.98
C GLY A 202 4.73 -8.36 -12.81
N LYS A 203 5.28 -7.31 -13.44
CA LYS A 203 6.72 -6.99 -13.44
C LYS A 203 7.02 -5.60 -12.89
N GLN A 204 6.23 -5.17 -11.90
CA GLN A 204 6.47 -3.93 -11.14
C GLN A 204 6.93 -4.27 -9.72
N ASN A 205 6.97 -3.29 -8.81
CA ASN A 205 7.48 -3.45 -7.45
C ASN A 205 6.91 -4.66 -6.70
N SER A 206 5.59 -4.88 -6.68
CA SER A 206 5.02 -6.02 -5.95
C SER A 206 5.48 -7.38 -6.50
N GLY A 207 5.62 -7.49 -7.83
CA GLY A 207 6.11 -8.71 -8.47
C GLY A 207 7.59 -8.98 -8.16
N PHE A 208 8.42 -7.93 -8.21
CA PHE A 208 9.85 -8.02 -7.90
C PHE A 208 10.14 -8.13 -6.39
N GLU A 209 9.28 -7.58 -5.53
CA GLU A 209 9.31 -7.81 -4.09
C GLU A 209 9.11 -9.31 -3.80
N LEU A 210 8.05 -9.91 -4.37
CA LEU A 210 7.79 -11.34 -4.21
C LEU A 210 8.93 -12.18 -4.78
N ALA A 211 9.40 -11.87 -5.99
CA ALA A 211 10.49 -12.62 -6.61
C ALA A 211 11.78 -12.55 -5.78
N SER A 212 12.13 -11.38 -5.25
CA SER A 212 13.33 -11.22 -4.42
C SER A 212 13.19 -11.97 -3.09
N GLY A 213 12.05 -11.86 -2.40
CA GLY A 213 11.83 -12.53 -1.12
C GLY A 213 11.70 -14.05 -1.21
N LEU A 214 11.24 -14.56 -2.36
CA LEU A 214 11.06 -15.99 -2.62
C LEU A 214 12.24 -16.65 -3.35
N LEU A 215 13.26 -15.89 -3.75
CA LEU A 215 14.37 -16.38 -4.57
C LEU A 215 15.08 -17.59 -3.93
N GLN A 216 15.33 -17.53 -2.62
CA GLN A 216 15.96 -18.60 -1.84
C GLN A 216 15.06 -19.80 -1.55
N TRP A 217 13.75 -19.68 -1.79
CA TRP A 217 12.75 -20.70 -1.46
C TRP A 217 12.29 -21.45 -2.71
N ALA A 218 11.94 -20.72 -3.76
CA ALA A 218 11.39 -21.27 -4.98
C ALA A 218 12.44 -22.05 -5.79
N SER A 219 12.03 -23.13 -6.45
CA SER A 219 12.91 -23.86 -7.37
C SER A 219 13.08 -23.17 -8.73
N ARG A 220 12.11 -22.30 -9.08
CA ARG A 220 12.08 -21.51 -10.32
C ARG A 220 11.08 -20.37 -10.16
N ILE A 221 11.36 -19.20 -10.70
CA ILE A 221 10.44 -18.07 -10.71
C ILE A 221 10.31 -17.52 -12.13
N THR A 222 9.09 -17.45 -12.66
CA THR A 222 8.82 -16.77 -13.92
C THR A 222 7.98 -15.53 -13.64
N LEU A 223 8.46 -14.34 -14.02
CA LEU A 223 7.69 -13.10 -13.98
C LEU A 223 7.20 -12.75 -15.38
N ALA A 224 5.92 -12.43 -15.54
CA ALA A 224 5.36 -12.05 -16.84
C ALA A 224 4.41 -10.86 -16.77
N SER A 225 4.54 -9.95 -17.74
CA SER A 225 3.56 -8.90 -18.05
C SER A 225 3.81 -8.36 -19.46
N PRO A 226 2.87 -7.62 -20.08
CA PRO A 226 2.99 -7.21 -21.48
C PRO A 226 4.19 -6.29 -21.75
N SER A 227 4.51 -5.39 -20.83
CA SER A 227 5.60 -4.42 -21.00
C SER A 227 6.92 -4.93 -20.43
N PRO A 228 8.08 -4.53 -20.97
CA PRO A 228 9.37 -4.81 -20.35
C PRO A 228 9.42 -4.28 -18.91
N ALA A 229 10.12 -5.00 -18.04
CA ALA A 229 10.41 -4.51 -16.70
C ALA A 229 11.38 -3.32 -16.79
N LYS A 230 11.10 -2.24 -16.06
CA LYS A 230 11.96 -1.05 -16.00
C LYS A 230 12.35 -0.79 -14.55
N THR A 231 13.61 -0.46 -14.34
CA THR A 231 14.15 -0.08 -13.03
C THR A 231 13.73 1.33 -12.64
N SER A 232 13.77 1.65 -11.34
CA SER A 232 13.51 3.00 -10.83
C SER A 232 14.51 4.04 -11.35
N ILE A 233 15.69 3.61 -11.79
CA ILE A 233 16.72 4.48 -12.39
C ILE A 233 16.24 4.94 -13.78
N GLU A 234 15.71 4.02 -14.58
CA GLU A 234 15.18 4.33 -15.90
C GLU A 234 13.90 5.17 -15.83
N THR A 235 12.99 4.85 -14.91
CA THR A 235 11.72 5.58 -14.77
C THR A 235 11.85 6.90 -14.02
N ARG A 236 12.98 7.14 -13.34
CA ARG A 236 13.19 8.29 -12.43
C ARG A 236 12.06 8.46 -11.42
N SER A 237 11.51 7.34 -10.94
CA SER A 237 10.35 7.33 -10.05
C SER A 237 10.34 6.08 -9.18
N LEU A 238 9.54 6.09 -8.10
CA LEU A 238 9.37 4.93 -7.23
C LEU A 238 8.53 3.81 -7.87
N VAL A 239 7.95 4.03 -9.06
CA VAL A 239 7.08 3.06 -9.77
C VAL A 239 7.90 1.94 -10.43
N GLY A 240 9.10 2.25 -10.93
CA GLY A 240 10.01 1.26 -11.50
C GLY A 240 10.59 0.34 -10.42
N VAL A 241 11.08 -0.84 -10.86
CA VAL A 241 11.70 -1.84 -9.98
C VAL A 241 12.85 -1.22 -9.21
N ARG A 242 12.76 -1.25 -7.88
CA ARG A 242 13.78 -0.65 -7.01
C ARG A 242 15.09 -1.38 -7.12
N ALA A 243 16.19 -0.64 -7.01
CA ALA A 243 17.55 -1.18 -6.98
C ALA A 243 17.71 -2.33 -5.96
N ARG A 244 17.03 -2.26 -4.81
CA ARG A 244 17.02 -3.32 -3.79
C ARG A 244 16.28 -4.61 -4.18
N TYR A 245 15.53 -4.60 -5.28
CA TYR A 245 14.80 -5.74 -5.83
C TYR A 245 15.32 -6.15 -7.22
N VAL A 246 16.59 -5.86 -7.54
CA VAL A 246 17.18 -6.22 -8.85
C VAL A 246 17.83 -7.60 -8.87
N GLN A 247 17.95 -8.28 -7.74
CA GLN A 247 18.52 -9.63 -7.69
C GLN A 247 17.84 -10.62 -8.66
N PRO A 248 16.50 -10.60 -8.86
CA PRO A 248 15.87 -11.43 -9.89
C PRO A 248 16.33 -11.13 -11.33
N PHE A 249 16.79 -9.90 -11.64
CA PHE A 249 17.40 -9.61 -12.95
C PHE A 249 18.78 -10.27 -13.08
N GLU A 250 19.61 -10.20 -12.05
CA GLU A 250 20.92 -10.85 -12.05
C GLU A 250 20.77 -12.37 -12.16
N ASP A 251 19.86 -12.94 -11.38
CA ASP A 251 19.55 -14.37 -11.45
C ASP A 251 19.09 -14.79 -12.85
N SER A 252 18.22 -13.99 -13.49
CA SER A 252 17.80 -14.22 -14.86
C SER A 252 18.96 -14.13 -15.87
N ALA A 253 19.85 -13.15 -15.71
CA ALA A 253 21.00 -12.96 -16.60
C ALA A 253 22.07 -14.05 -16.44
N LEU A 254 22.23 -14.59 -15.23
CA LEU A 254 23.23 -15.61 -14.90
C LEU A 254 22.69 -17.04 -14.97
N GLY A 255 21.41 -17.23 -15.30
CA GLY A 255 20.78 -18.54 -15.43
C GLY A 255 20.47 -19.23 -14.09
N GLY A 256 20.22 -18.46 -13.03
CA GLY A 256 19.93 -18.95 -11.67
C GLY A 256 18.52 -19.53 -11.47
N GLY A 257 17.65 -19.46 -12.49
CA GLY A 257 16.29 -20.02 -12.43
C GLY A 257 15.17 -18.98 -12.39
N VAL A 258 15.48 -17.70 -12.60
CA VAL A 258 14.49 -16.65 -12.86
C VAL A 258 14.31 -16.42 -14.37
N ASP A 259 13.05 -16.42 -14.84
CA ASP A 259 12.68 -15.98 -16.19
C ASP A 259 11.88 -14.67 -16.12
N ILE A 260 12.26 -13.65 -16.90
CA ILE A 260 11.57 -12.36 -16.96
C ILE A 260 11.01 -12.16 -18.36
N LEU A 261 9.69 -12.34 -18.52
CA LEU A 261 9.03 -12.40 -19.83
C LEU A 261 8.19 -11.17 -20.15
N SER A 262 8.30 -10.71 -21.39
CA SER A 262 7.36 -9.76 -21.99
C SER A 262 6.25 -10.54 -22.70
N ALA A 263 5.17 -10.80 -21.95
CA ALA A 263 4.03 -11.58 -22.42
C ALA A 263 2.75 -11.22 -21.66
N SER A 264 1.62 -11.32 -22.35
CA SER A 264 0.28 -11.31 -21.77
C SER A 264 -0.15 -12.72 -21.39
N VAL A 265 -0.83 -12.88 -20.25
CA VAL A 265 -1.46 -14.16 -19.87
C VAL A 265 -2.78 -14.30 -20.62
N ALA A 266 -2.90 -15.34 -21.43
CA ALA A 266 -4.10 -15.64 -22.20
C ALA A 266 -5.09 -16.50 -21.41
N GLN A 267 -4.59 -17.52 -20.72
CA GLN A 267 -5.38 -18.46 -19.93
C GLN A 267 -4.53 -19.11 -18.83
N ILE A 268 -5.17 -19.46 -17.73
CA ILE A 268 -4.61 -20.31 -16.68
C ILE A 268 -5.51 -21.55 -16.57
N SER A 269 -4.93 -22.74 -16.52
CA SER A 269 -5.70 -23.99 -16.38
C SER A 269 -5.00 -24.99 -15.46
N PRO A 270 -5.75 -25.74 -14.63
CA PRO A 270 -5.18 -26.81 -13.84
C PRO A 270 -4.83 -28.01 -14.74
N VAL A 271 -3.63 -28.57 -14.57
CA VAL A 271 -3.16 -29.75 -15.31
C VAL A 271 -2.31 -30.59 -14.34
N ASP A 272 -2.74 -31.83 -14.07
CA ASP A 272 -2.00 -32.83 -13.28
C ASP A 272 -1.44 -32.31 -11.94
N GLY A 273 -2.26 -31.60 -11.17
CA GLY A 273 -1.86 -31.02 -9.88
C GLY A 273 -0.93 -29.81 -9.98
N ALA A 274 -0.70 -29.28 -11.18
CA ALA A 274 0.00 -28.04 -11.46
C ALA A 274 -0.90 -27.05 -12.21
N LEU A 275 -0.38 -25.85 -12.47
CA LEU A 275 -1.02 -24.86 -13.32
C LEU A 275 -0.26 -24.76 -14.65
N ARG A 276 -1.01 -24.79 -15.75
CA ARG A 276 -0.55 -24.37 -17.07
C ARG A 276 -0.94 -22.91 -17.27
N VAL A 277 0.03 -22.11 -17.71
CA VAL A 277 -0.17 -20.69 -18.04
C VAL A 277 0.13 -20.49 -19.52
N ASP A 278 -0.90 -20.16 -20.29
CA ASP A 278 -0.78 -19.91 -21.72
C ASP A 278 -0.42 -18.44 -21.94
N LEU A 279 0.68 -18.20 -22.65
CA LEU A 279 1.26 -16.86 -22.83
C LEU A 279 1.21 -16.42 -24.29
N LYS A 280 0.90 -15.14 -24.49
CA LYS A 280 1.08 -14.45 -25.76
C LYS A 280 2.25 -13.47 -25.63
N ARG A 281 3.35 -13.75 -26.33
CA ARG A 281 4.54 -12.86 -26.36
C ARG A 281 4.16 -11.48 -26.88
N THR A 282 4.77 -10.45 -26.30
CA THR A 282 4.55 -9.03 -26.65
C THR A 282 5.83 -8.34 -27.11
N ASP A 283 6.96 -9.04 -27.11
CA ASP A 283 8.29 -8.53 -27.48
C ASP A 283 8.60 -8.65 -28.99
N ASN A 284 7.61 -8.89 -29.85
CA ASN A 284 7.78 -9.08 -31.29
C ASN A 284 8.89 -10.09 -31.67
N GLY A 285 9.23 -11.05 -30.78
CA GLY A 285 10.28 -12.03 -31.02
C GLY A 285 11.72 -11.51 -30.85
N LYS A 286 11.93 -10.29 -30.32
CA LYS A 286 13.27 -9.86 -29.89
C LYS A 286 13.59 -10.51 -28.56
N ILE A 287 14.41 -11.56 -28.59
CA ILE A 287 15.05 -12.13 -27.41
C ILE A 287 16.03 -11.04 -26.90
N GLY A 288 15.80 -10.58 -25.67
CA GLY A 288 16.74 -9.71 -24.96
C GLY A 288 17.95 -10.50 -24.50
#